data_AF-A0AAU3SAS2-F1
#
_entry.id   AF-A0AAU3SAS2-F1
#
_cell.length_a   1.000
_cell.length_b   1.000
_cell.length_c   1.000
_cell.angle_alpha   90.00
_cell.angle_beta   90.00
_cell.angle_gamma   90.00
#
_symmetry.space_group_name_H-M   'P 1'
#
loop_
_entity.id
_entity.type
_entity.pdbx_description
1 polymer ?
#
loop_
_entity_poly.entity_id
_entity_poly.type
_entity_poly.pdbx_seq_one_letter_code
_entity_poly.pdbx_strand_id
1 'polypeptide(L)'
;MSDLTWSSATNGWGPVERDRSNAEQAAGDGTPLTVNGTVYAKGLGTHAASSVAYYLGGSCSSLTTAVGVDDEVTTKGSVVFQVWRDSSLVADSGKMTSADPAKQLSVDLTGALDVRLVVTDAGDGVDYDHGDWGGPRLVCA
;
A
#
# COMPACT_ATOMS: atom_id res chain seq x y z
N MET A 1 -8.99 -3.34 -4.06
CA MET A 1 -8.05 -3.57 -5.19
C MET A 1 -7.34 -4.91 -5.09
N SER A 2 -7.30 -5.57 -3.94
CA SER A 2 -6.74 -6.93 -3.77
C SER A 2 -7.38 -8.00 -4.68
N ASP A 3 -8.64 -7.82 -5.07
CA ASP A 3 -9.33 -8.72 -6.01
C ASP A 3 -8.99 -8.45 -7.49
N LEU A 4 -8.23 -7.40 -7.78
CA LEU A 4 -7.83 -7.05 -9.14
C LEU A 4 -6.48 -7.70 -9.48
N THR A 5 -6.32 -8.02 -10.75
CA THR A 5 -5.01 -8.39 -11.30
C THR A 5 -4.16 -7.14 -11.46
N TRP A 6 -3.05 -7.05 -10.74
CA TRP A 6 -2.04 -6.02 -10.98
C TRP A 6 -1.28 -6.30 -12.28
N SER A 7 -0.81 -5.24 -12.95
CA SER A 7 0.07 -5.35 -14.12
C SER A 7 1.50 -5.70 -13.71
N SER A 8 1.93 -5.25 -12.52
CA SER A 8 3.19 -5.64 -11.90
C SER A 8 3.14 -5.48 -10.38
N ALA A 9 3.97 -6.26 -9.68
CA ALA A 9 4.18 -6.12 -8.24
C ALA A 9 5.63 -6.45 -7.89
N THR A 10 6.25 -5.60 -7.08
CA THR A 10 7.56 -5.82 -6.46
C THR A 10 7.47 -5.50 -4.99
N ASN A 11 8.29 -6.18 -4.18
CA ASN A 11 8.25 -6.08 -2.74
C ASN A 11 9.65 -6.35 -2.17
N GLY A 12 10.01 -5.68 -1.08
CA GLY A 12 11.35 -5.80 -0.49
C GLY A 12 11.59 -7.14 0.21
N TRP A 13 10.54 -7.69 0.82
CA TRP A 13 10.57 -8.95 1.58
C TRP A 13 9.30 -9.75 1.33
N GLY A 14 9.45 -11.00 0.90
CA GLY A 14 8.29 -11.84 0.54
C GLY A 14 7.46 -11.26 -0.62
N PRO A 15 6.33 -11.89 -0.96
CA PRO A 15 5.42 -11.36 -1.97
C PRO A 15 4.55 -10.22 -1.43
N VAL A 16 3.98 -9.41 -2.33
CA VAL A 16 2.85 -8.55 -1.95
C VAL A 16 1.66 -9.43 -1.61
N GLU A 17 1.10 -9.19 -0.45
CA GLU A 17 0.02 -9.98 0.10
C GLU A 17 -1.35 -9.37 -0.18
N ARG A 18 -2.36 -10.24 -0.28
CA ARG A 18 -3.76 -9.84 -0.49
C ARG A 18 -4.57 -10.13 0.77
N ASP A 19 -5.24 -9.09 1.26
CA ASP A 19 -6.13 -9.13 2.42
C ASP A 19 -5.48 -9.65 3.71
N ARG A 20 -4.14 -9.55 3.79
CA ARG A 20 -3.31 -9.91 4.95
C ARG A 20 -2.02 -9.07 4.94
N SER A 21 -1.39 -8.94 6.11
CA SER A 21 -0.09 -8.31 6.31
C SER A 21 1.00 -9.02 5.49
N ASN A 22 2.15 -8.37 5.32
CA ASN A 22 3.27 -8.95 4.60
C ASN A 22 3.89 -10.16 5.32
N ALA A 23 3.98 -10.09 6.67
CA ALA A 23 4.74 -11.00 7.50
C ALA A 23 6.13 -11.34 6.91
N GLU A 24 6.35 -12.58 6.46
CA GLU A 24 7.69 -13.08 6.15
C GLU A 24 7.86 -13.35 4.64
N GLN A 25 8.47 -14.47 4.26
CA GLN A 25 8.85 -14.75 2.88
C GLN A 25 7.81 -15.61 2.13
N ALA A 26 6.95 -16.33 2.85
CA ALA A 26 6.06 -17.30 2.26
C ALA A 26 4.72 -16.65 1.90
N ALA A 27 4.20 -16.94 0.71
CA ALA A 27 2.88 -16.46 0.34
C ALA A 27 1.83 -16.96 1.36
N GLY A 28 1.06 -16.03 1.92
CA GLY A 28 -0.01 -16.35 2.85
C GLY A 28 0.41 -16.57 4.30
N ASP A 29 1.60 -16.14 4.71
CA ASP A 29 2.05 -16.22 6.11
C ASP A 29 1.63 -15.01 6.97
N GLY A 30 1.10 -13.96 6.33
CA GLY A 30 0.52 -12.77 6.96
C GLY A 30 -0.71 -13.02 7.84
N THR A 31 -0.91 -12.09 8.77
CA THR A 31 -2.10 -11.98 9.64
C THR A 31 -3.09 -10.95 9.07
N PRO A 32 -4.27 -10.71 9.66
CA PRO A 32 -5.16 -9.66 9.17
C PRO A 32 -4.45 -8.29 9.11
N LEU A 33 -4.71 -7.51 8.05
CA LEU A 33 -4.21 -6.14 7.91
C LEU A 33 -4.68 -5.28 9.09
N THR A 34 -3.75 -4.69 9.83
CA THR A 34 -4.04 -3.94 11.05
C THR A 34 -3.20 -2.70 11.16
N VAL A 35 -3.84 -1.53 11.26
CA VAL A 35 -3.12 -0.27 11.46
C VAL A 35 -3.69 0.46 12.67
N ASN A 36 -2.87 0.65 13.68
CA ASN A 36 -3.19 1.31 14.95
C ASN A 36 -4.48 0.75 15.59
N GLY A 37 -4.62 -0.58 15.60
CA GLY A 37 -5.76 -1.33 16.12
C GLY A 37 -6.98 -1.41 15.19
N THR A 38 -6.93 -0.78 14.01
CA THR A 38 -8.02 -0.85 13.03
C THR A 38 -7.77 -1.99 12.06
N VAL A 39 -8.70 -2.96 12.02
CA VAL A 39 -8.63 -4.11 11.11
C VAL A 39 -9.22 -3.76 9.75
N TYR A 40 -8.52 -4.09 8.67
CA TYR A 40 -8.99 -3.96 7.30
C TYR A 40 -9.24 -5.33 6.69
N ALA A 41 -10.50 -5.66 6.39
CA ALA A 41 -10.86 -6.94 5.78
C ALA A 41 -10.36 -7.10 4.34
N LYS A 42 -10.03 -5.99 3.67
CA LYS A 42 -9.54 -5.96 2.29
C LYS A 42 -8.36 -5.03 2.19
N GLY A 43 -7.34 -5.40 1.43
CA GLY A 43 -6.17 -4.55 1.20
C GLY A 43 -4.95 -5.28 0.70
N LEU A 44 -3.82 -4.57 0.71
CA LEU A 44 -2.53 -5.12 0.30
C LEU A 44 -1.52 -4.95 1.43
N GLY A 45 -0.92 -6.06 1.85
CA GLY A 45 0.24 -6.05 2.75
C GLY A 45 1.51 -5.99 1.92
N THR A 46 2.43 -5.10 2.29
CA THR A 46 3.68 -4.89 1.56
C THR A 46 4.85 -4.70 2.50
N HIS A 47 6.06 -4.83 1.97
CA HIS A 47 7.30 -4.49 2.65
C HIS A 47 8.13 -3.53 1.78
N ALA A 48 8.60 -2.42 2.35
CA ALA A 48 9.40 -1.45 1.60
C ALA A 48 10.75 -2.06 1.11
N ALA A 49 11.31 -1.62 -0.02
CA ALA A 49 10.65 -0.85 -1.05
C ALA A 49 9.66 -1.74 -1.84
N SER A 50 8.43 -1.27 -2.02
CA SER A 50 7.40 -1.97 -2.77
C SER A 50 6.79 -1.10 -3.87
N SER A 51 6.26 -1.76 -4.90
CA SER A 51 5.55 -1.10 -5.99
C SER A 51 4.52 -2.06 -6.58
N VAL A 52 3.25 -1.66 -6.57
CA VAL A 52 2.14 -2.40 -7.18
C VAL A 52 1.47 -1.52 -8.22
N ALA A 53 1.45 -1.94 -9.48
CA ALA A 53 0.86 -1.20 -10.58
C ALA A 53 -0.44 -1.85 -11.08
N TYR A 54 -1.41 -1.01 -11.44
CA TYR A 54 -2.66 -1.44 -12.07
C TYR A 54 -2.90 -0.59 -13.32
N TYR A 55 -3.21 -1.28 -14.43
CA TYR A 55 -3.69 -0.62 -15.63
C TYR A 55 -5.16 -0.25 -15.48
N LEU A 56 -5.47 1.02 -15.65
CA LEU A 56 -6.80 1.62 -15.52
C LEU A 56 -7.47 1.93 -16.85
N GLY A 57 -6.69 2.06 -17.93
CA GLY A 57 -7.20 2.29 -19.28
C GLY A 57 -8.02 3.59 -19.45
N GLY A 58 -7.85 4.56 -18.55
CA GLY A 58 -8.63 5.81 -18.55
C GLY A 58 -10.06 5.68 -18.01
N SER A 59 -10.45 4.51 -17.50
CA SER A 59 -11.83 4.23 -17.07
C SER A 59 -12.13 4.56 -15.62
N CYS A 60 -11.11 4.84 -14.80
CA CYS A 60 -11.25 5.14 -13.39
C CYS A 60 -11.07 6.64 -13.10
N SER A 61 -11.79 7.15 -12.10
CA SER A 61 -11.80 8.57 -11.75
C SER A 61 -11.20 8.88 -10.38
N SER A 62 -11.18 7.91 -9.45
CA SER A 62 -10.60 8.15 -8.13
C SER A 62 -10.14 6.89 -7.43
N LEU A 63 -9.17 7.04 -6.55
CA LEU A 63 -8.75 6.04 -5.57
C LEU A 63 -8.89 6.61 -4.16
N THR A 64 -9.46 5.82 -3.24
CA THR A 64 -9.38 6.06 -1.80
C THR A 64 -8.77 4.86 -1.08
N THR A 65 -7.98 5.10 -0.04
CA THR A 65 -7.33 4.04 0.76
C THR A 65 -6.89 4.61 2.10
N ALA A 66 -6.90 3.78 3.14
CA ALA A 66 -6.15 4.04 4.36
C ALA A 66 -4.74 3.47 4.19
N VAL A 67 -3.73 4.10 4.78
CA VAL A 67 -2.35 3.61 4.78
C VAL A 67 -1.73 3.71 6.15
N GLY A 68 -0.79 2.82 6.46
CA GLY A 68 0.03 2.89 7.67
C GLY A 68 0.91 1.66 7.84
N VAL A 69 1.80 1.71 8.83
CA VAL A 69 2.62 0.55 9.23
C VAL A 69 1.71 -0.48 9.89
N ASP A 70 1.87 -1.76 9.54
CA ASP A 70 1.07 -2.84 10.14
C ASP A 70 1.43 -3.04 11.63
N ASP A 71 0.45 -3.37 12.46
CA ASP A 71 0.60 -3.53 13.91
C ASP A 71 1.51 -4.71 14.31
N GLU A 72 1.82 -5.64 13.40
CA GLU A 72 2.85 -6.67 13.63
C GLU A 72 4.24 -6.05 13.84
N VAL A 73 4.46 -4.83 13.34
CA VAL A 73 5.69 -4.05 13.51
C VAL A 73 5.63 -3.22 14.78
N THR A 74 6.31 -3.69 15.83
CA THR A 74 6.16 -3.07 17.16
C THR A 74 7.08 -1.86 17.44
N THR A 75 8.22 -1.67 16.76
CA THR A 75 9.19 -0.64 17.20
C THR A 75 10.08 0.05 16.15
N LYS A 76 10.25 -0.47 14.93
CA LYS A 76 11.36 0.01 14.06
C LYS A 76 10.97 0.44 12.64
N GLY A 77 9.85 -0.02 12.10
CA GLY A 77 9.49 0.25 10.71
C GLY A 77 9.10 1.71 10.48
N SER A 78 9.53 2.25 9.35
CA SER A 78 9.24 3.60 8.93
C SER A 78 9.12 3.68 7.41
N VAL A 79 7.96 4.14 6.94
CA VAL A 79 7.62 4.07 5.51
C VAL A 79 7.04 5.38 4.98
N VAL A 80 7.11 5.55 3.65
CA VAL A 80 6.33 6.57 2.94
C VAL A 80 5.47 5.90 1.89
N PHE A 81 4.16 6.12 1.97
CA PHE A 81 3.20 5.69 0.97
C PHE A 81 3.04 6.75 -0.10
N GLN A 82 3.14 6.35 -1.35
CA GLN A 82 3.00 7.21 -2.51
C GLN A 82 2.01 6.61 -3.51
N VAL A 83 1.18 7.48 -4.08
CA VAL A 83 0.35 7.13 -5.23
C VAL A 83 0.83 7.89 -6.45
N TRP A 84 1.18 7.14 -7.48
CA TRP A 84 1.58 7.68 -8.77
C TRP A 84 0.47 7.45 -9.77
N ARG A 85 0.11 8.53 -10.48
CA ARG A 85 -0.78 8.53 -11.63
C ARG A 85 0.09 8.67 -12.88
N ASP A 86 0.13 7.64 -13.70
CA ASP A 86 1.05 7.55 -14.83
C ASP A 86 2.50 7.83 -14.36
N SER A 87 3.09 8.96 -14.76
CA SER A 87 4.43 9.40 -14.33
C SER A 87 4.45 10.46 -13.23
N SER A 88 3.29 10.86 -12.71
CA SER A 88 3.14 11.96 -11.75
C SER A 88 2.82 11.46 -10.35
N LEU A 89 3.57 11.92 -9.35
CA LEU A 89 3.23 11.72 -7.94
C LEU A 89 2.00 12.56 -7.59
N VAL A 90 0.92 11.92 -7.14
CA VAL A 90 -0.37 12.58 -6.84
C VAL A 90 -0.77 12.49 -5.37
N ALA A 91 -0.16 11.61 -4.59
CA ALA A 91 -0.26 11.61 -3.13
C ALA A 91 1.03 11.09 -2.48
N ASP A 92 1.32 11.63 -1.29
CA ASP A 92 2.43 11.25 -0.43
C ASP A 92 1.96 11.30 1.03
N SER A 93 2.20 10.25 1.80
CA SER A 93 1.79 10.19 3.21
C SER A 93 2.69 11.03 4.13
N GLY A 94 3.89 11.40 3.70
CA GLY A 94 5.01 11.68 4.58
C GLY A 94 5.49 10.41 5.29
N LYS A 95 6.55 10.55 6.08
CA LYS A 95 7.04 9.45 6.94
C LYS A 95 5.95 9.03 7.92
N MET A 96 5.69 7.73 7.98
CA MET A 96 4.79 7.08 8.93
C MET A 96 5.54 6.00 9.70
N THR A 97 5.15 5.80 10.95
CA THR A 97 5.69 4.82 11.88
C THR A 97 4.55 3.98 12.48
N SER A 98 4.88 2.91 13.21
CA SER A 98 3.86 2.11 13.92
C SER A 98 3.12 2.86 15.04
N ALA A 99 3.60 4.03 15.44
CA ALA A 99 2.90 4.88 16.40
C ALA A 99 1.82 5.76 15.77
N ASP A 100 1.86 5.94 14.44
CA ASP A 100 0.94 6.82 13.73
C ASP A 100 -0.39 6.12 13.46
N PRO A 101 -1.53 6.85 13.57
CA PRO A 101 -2.80 6.31 13.11
C PRO A 101 -2.80 6.15 11.59
N ALA A 102 -3.71 5.31 11.08
CA ALA A 102 -3.92 5.17 9.65
C ALA A 102 -4.22 6.53 8.99
N LYS A 103 -3.50 6.84 7.90
CA LYS A 103 -3.71 8.05 7.13
C LYS A 103 -4.59 7.77 5.92
N GLN A 104 -5.63 8.57 5.73
CA GLN A 104 -6.48 8.45 4.56
C GLN A 104 -5.87 9.18 3.36
N LEU A 105 -5.74 8.48 2.24
CA LEU A 105 -5.39 9.05 0.94
C LEU A 105 -6.61 9.01 0.01
N SER A 106 -6.78 10.10 -0.75
CA SER A 106 -7.81 10.24 -1.77
C SER A 106 -7.20 10.98 -2.95
N VAL A 107 -7.22 10.38 -4.14
CA VAL A 107 -6.60 10.94 -5.34
C VAL A 107 -7.54 10.91 -6.53
N ASP A 108 -7.41 11.93 -7.39
CA ASP A 108 -8.05 11.98 -8.70
C ASP A 108 -7.22 11.18 -9.72
N LEU A 109 -7.90 10.26 -10.40
CA LEU A 109 -7.35 9.38 -11.44
C LEU A 109 -8.01 9.62 -12.80
N THR A 110 -8.78 10.69 -12.95
CA THR A 110 -9.53 10.97 -14.19
C THR A 110 -8.61 10.97 -15.42
N GLY A 111 -8.86 10.01 -16.31
CA GLY A 111 -8.09 9.83 -17.55
C GLY A 111 -6.71 9.19 -17.36
N ALA A 112 -6.39 8.66 -16.19
CA ALA A 112 -5.14 7.94 -15.93
C ALA A 112 -5.14 6.60 -16.65
N LEU A 113 -4.01 6.26 -17.28
CA LEU A 113 -3.82 4.94 -17.88
C LEU A 113 -3.33 3.94 -16.85
N ASP A 114 -2.48 4.38 -15.92
CA ASP A 114 -1.91 3.53 -14.88
C ASP A 114 -1.96 4.22 -13.51
N VAL A 115 -2.13 3.41 -12.46
CA VAL A 115 -1.89 3.82 -11.07
C VAL A 115 -0.86 2.89 -10.46
N ARG A 116 0.08 3.46 -9.70
CA ARG A 116 1.08 2.71 -8.96
C ARG A 116 1.08 3.11 -7.49
N LEU A 117 0.93 2.10 -6.64
CA LEU A 117 1.01 2.19 -5.18
C LEU A 117 2.44 1.84 -4.79
N VAL A 118 3.15 2.79 -4.17
CA VAL A 118 4.58 2.65 -3.83
C VAL A 118 4.75 2.83 -2.33
N VAL A 119 5.56 1.97 -1.73
CA VAL A 119 6.03 2.14 -0.35
C VAL A 119 7.55 2.28 -0.39
N THR A 120 8.08 3.37 0.15
CA THR A 120 9.53 3.59 0.30
C THR A 120 9.95 3.41 1.76
N ASP A 121 11.25 3.22 1.96
CA ASP A 121 11.91 2.97 3.25
C ASP A 121 12.12 4.22 4.13
N ALA A 122 11.40 5.30 3.81
CA ALA A 122 11.53 6.63 4.42
C ALA A 122 12.97 7.16 4.64
N GLY A 123 13.97 6.63 3.93
CA GLY A 123 15.38 7.00 4.03
C GLY A 123 16.15 6.44 5.24
N ASP A 124 15.60 5.49 6.03
CA ASP A 124 16.33 4.82 7.12
C ASP A 124 16.59 3.32 6.88
N GLY A 125 16.35 2.84 5.66
CA GLY A 125 16.54 1.45 5.26
C GLY A 125 15.29 0.61 5.55
N VAL A 126 15.25 -0.61 5.04
CA VAL A 126 14.01 -1.39 4.93
C VAL A 126 13.61 -2.17 6.18
N ASP A 127 14.35 -2.04 7.27
CA ASP A 127 14.18 -2.93 8.43
C ASP A 127 12.80 -2.76 9.08
N TYR A 128 11.98 -3.82 9.05
CA TYR A 128 10.62 -3.88 9.61
C TYR A 128 9.60 -2.98 8.90
N ASP A 129 9.82 -2.64 7.63
CA ASP A 129 8.96 -1.73 6.88
C ASP A 129 7.73 -2.39 6.29
N HIS A 130 6.94 -3.05 7.14
CA HIS A 130 5.70 -3.69 6.73
C HIS A 130 4.59 -2.63 6.70
N GLY A 131 4.12 -2.33 5.50
CA GLY A 131 3.14 -1.29 5.24
C GLY A 131 1.88 -1.82 4.60
N ASP A 132 0.75 -1.32 5.07
CA ASP A 132 -0.57 -1.74 4.65
C ASP A 132 -1.27 -0.67 3.81
N TRP A 133 -1.84 -1.12 2.68
CA TRP A 133 -2.87 -0.39 1.95
C TRP A 133 -4.23 -0.93 2.37
N GLY A 134 -4.86 -0.29 3.36
CA GLY A 134 -6.15 -0.65 3.93
C GLY A 134 -7.34 -0.20 3.08
N GLY A 135 -8.16 -1.14 2.62
CA GLY A 135 -9.40 -0.90 1.88
C GLY A 135 -9.28 -0.10 0.57
N PRO A 136 -8.22 -0.24 -0.26
CA PRO A 136 -8.04 0.54 -1.47
C PRO A 136 -9.19 0.28 -2.45
N ARG A 137 -9.90 1.36 -2.82
CA ARG A 137 -11.08 1.35 -3.66
C ARG A 137 -10.93 2.30 -4.85
N LEU A 138 -11.05 1.75 -6.04
CA LEU A 138 -11.21 2.51 -7.27
C LEU A 138 -12.68 2.80 -7.53
N VAL A 139 -12.95 3.98 -8.12
CA VAL A 139 -14.23 4.30 -8.75
C VAL A 139 -13.98 4.34 -10.25
N CYS A 140 -14.68 3.50 -11.01
CA CYS A 140 -14.56 3.38 -12.46
C CYS A 140 -15.94 3.40 -13.12
N ALA A 141 -15.97 3.81 -14.39
CA ALA A 141 -17.16 3.88 -15.23
C ALA A 141 -17.49 2.54 -15.92
#